data_AF-A0A369ULG9-F1
#
_entry.id   AF-A0A369ULG9-F1
#
_cell.length_a   1.000
_cell.length_b   1.000
_cell.length_c   1.000
_cell.angle_alpha   90.00
_cell.angle_beta   90.00
_cell.angle_gamma   90.00
#
_symmetry.space_group_name_H-M   'P 1'
#
loop_
_entity.id
_entity.type
_entity.pdbx_description
1 polymer ?
#
loop_
_entity_poly.entity_id
_entity_poly.type
_entity_poly.pdbx_seq_one_letter_code
_entity_poly.pdbx_strand_id
1 'polypeptide(L)'
;MNSIGVRKAALAMASMHPADRRWMLARMPPAWRAALNPLLKEAQRFATMDISLLKSALSSEETSSPVEVPTPDVLIAVLDGLGSTWVARLLMAAAADHAEIYLATCAKQRAESIRREMAGLPATFPAALADAMARYLSDAGRKVSMVKAP
;
A
#
# COMPACT_ATOMS: atom_id res chain seq x y z
N MET A 1 -6.77 23.60 -9.80
CA MET A 1 -7.31 22.66 -8.79
C MET A 1 -6.19 21.75 -8.33
N ASN A 2 -6.04 21.53 -7.02
CA ASN A 2 -5.06 20.57 -6.48
C ASN A 2 -5.48 19.13 -6.85
N SER A 3 -4.66 18.42 -7.64
CA SER A 3 -4.96 17.07 -8.12
C SER A 3 -5.15 16.06 -6.99
N ILE A 4 -4.41 16.20 -5.89
CA ILE A 4 -4.52 15.36 -4.70
C ILE A 4 -5.88 15.56 -4.04
N GLY A 5 -6.32 16.81 -3.89
CA GLY A 5 -7.63 17.15 -3.31
C GLY A 5 -8.79 16.58 -4.12
N VAL A 6 -8.71 16.64 -5.46
CA VAL A 6 -9.74 16.08 -6.36
C VAL A 6 -9.81 14.55 -6.24
N ARG A 7 -8.66 13.86 -6.14
CA ARG A 7 -8.62 12.41 -5.95
C ARG A 7 -9.20 11.98 -4.60
N LYS A 8 -8.83 12.67 -3.51
CA LYS A 8 -9.41 12.41 -2.18
C LYS A 8 -10.92 12.64 -2.17
N ALA A 9 -11.39 13.72 -2.79
CA ALA A 9 -12.82 14.00 -2.92
C ALA A 9 -13.56 12.91 -3.72
N ALA A 10 -12.99 12.45 -4.84
CA ALA A 10 -13.57 11.37 -5.62
C ALA A 10 -13.66 10.06 -4.82
N LEU A 11 -12.63 9.73 -4.05
CA LEU A 11 -12.60 8.52 -3.24
C LEU A 11 -13.59 8.59 -2.06
N ALA A 12 -13.70 9.75 -1.41
CA ALA A 12 -14.70 9.99 -0.36
C ALA A 12 -16.14 9.93 -0.92
N MET A 13 -16.38 10.47 -2.11
CA MET A 13 -17.70 10.38 -2.76
C MET A 13 -18.02 8.97 -3.27
N ALA A 14 -17.01 8.15 -3.57
CA ALA A 14 -17.21 6.76 -3.97
C ALA A 14 -17.73 5.88 -2.81
N SER A 15 -17.33 6.19 -1.57
CA SER A 15 -17.81 5.46 -0.37
C SER A 15 -19.18 5.94 0.15
N MET A 16 -19.72 7.04 -0.38
CA MET A 16 -21.07 7.53 -0.04
C MET A 16 -22.18 6.70 -0.68
N HIS A 17 -23.37 6.76 -0.09
CA HIS A 17 -24.58 6.19 -0.68
C HIS A 17 -24.86 6.82 -2.06
N PRO A 18 -25.36 6.06 -3.05
CA PRO A 18 -25.60 6.58 -4.41
C PRO A 18 -26.58 7.76 -4.48
N ALA A 19 -27.49 7.90 -3.52
CA ALA A 19 -28.37 9.07 -3.43
C ALA A 19 -27.60 10.34 -3.06
N ASP A 20 -26.78 10.28 -2.00
CA ASP A 20 -26.01 11.42 -1.49
C ASP A 20 -24.97 11.89 -2.50
N ARG A 21 -24.28 10.93 -3.14
CA ARG A 21 -23.33 11.23 -4.21
C ARG A 21 -24.00 11.98 -5.38
N ARG A 22 -25.17 11.51 -5.84
CA ARG A 22 -25.92 12.18 -6.92
C ARG A 22 -26.33 13.58 -6.52
N TRP A 23 -26.83 13.73 -5.30
CA TRP A 23 -27.23 15.03 -4.74
C TRP A 23 -26.06 16.01 -4.65
N MET A 24 -24.89 15.56 -4.18
CA MET A 24 -23.69 16.39 -4.11
C MET A 24 -23.18 16.80 -5.50
N LEU A 25 -23.07 15.85 -6.44
CA LEU A 25 -22.61 16.15 -7.80
C LEU A 25 -23.52 17.18 -8.49
N ALA A 26 -24.84 17.09 -8.30
CA ALA A 26 -25.79 18.03 -8.90
C ALA A 26 -25.58 19.48 -8.45
N ARG A 27 -25.02 19.70 -7.25
CA ARG A 27 -24.78 21.03 -6.67
C ARG A 27 -23.38 21.57 -6.94
N MET A 28 -22.50 20.78 -7.55
CA MET A 28 -21.13 21.19 -7.85
C MET A 28 -21.03 21.95 -9.18
N PRO A 29 -20.07 22.91 -9.29
CA PRO A 29 -19.78 23.57 -10.55
C PRO A 29 -19.45 22.57 -11.67
N PRO A 30 -19.81 22.85 -12.94
CA PRO A 30 -19.57 21.94 -14.07
C PRO A 30 -18.11 21.47 -14.19
N ALA A 31 -17.15 22.38 -13.95
CA ALA A 31 -15.72 22.06 -13.99
C ALA A 31 -15.32 20.99 -12.96
N TRP A 32 -15.92 21.02 -11.77
CA TRP A 32 -15.66 20.02 -10.73
C TRP A 32 -16.27 18.67 -11.09
N ARG A 33 -17.48 18.66 -11.63
CA ARG A 33 -18.12 17.43 -12.12
C ARG A 33 -17.29 16.75 -13.22
N ALA A 34 -16.77 17.54 -14.16
CA ALA A 34 -15.92 17.03 -15.24
C ALA A 34 -14.64 16.38 -14.70
N ALA A 35 -14.02 16.99 -13.68
CA ALA A 35 -12.82 16.44 -13.04
C ALA A 35 -13.09 15.21 -12.16
N LEU A 36 -14.22 15.18 -11.44
CA LEU A 36 -14.55 14.13 -10.47
C LEU A 36 -15.14 12.86 -11.10
N ASN A 37 -15.98 12.99 -12.13
CA ASN A 37 -16.66 11.85 -12.75
C ASN A 37 -15.76 10.69 -13.20
N PRO A 38 -14.62 10.92 -13.90
CA PRO A 38 -13.75 9.81 -14.29
C PRO A 38 -13.12 9.12 -13.07
N LEU A 39 -12.66 9.90 -12.09
CA LEU A 39 -12.06 9.39 -10.86
C LEU A 39 -13.08 8.62 -9.99
N LEU A 40 -14.33 9.06 -9.98
CA LEU A 40 -15.43 8.38 -9.30
C LEU A 40 -15.72 7.01 -9.91
N LYS A 41 -15.74 6.91 -11.24
CA LYS A 41 -15.92 5.62 -11.94
C LYS A 41 -14.77 4.66 -11.64
N GLU A 42 -13.55 5.18 -11.58
CA GLU A 42 -12.37 4.41 -11.23
C GLU A 42 -12.43 3.95 -9.76
N ALA A 43 -12.68 4.86 -8.81
CA ALA A 43 -12.77 4.56 -7.39
C ALA A 43 -13.90 3.55 -7.05
N GLN A 44 -15.03 3.61 -7.75
CA GLN A 44 -16.14 2.66 -7.56
C GLN A 44 -15.75 1.21 -7.86
N ARG A 45 -14.81 0.97 -8.77
CA ARG A 45 -14.30 -0.39 -9.04
C ARG A 45 -13.56 -0.98 -7.83
N PHE A 46 -12.97 -0.13 -7.00
CA PHE A 46 -12.22 -0.52 -5.81
C PHE A 46 -13.08 -0.51 -4.54
N ALA A 47 -14.14 0.31 -4.49
CA ALA A 47 -15.05 0.40 -3.35
C ALA A 47 -15.82 -0.90 -3.06
N THR A 48 -16.00 -1.74 -4.08
CA THR A 48 -16.56 -3.09 -3.92
C THR A 48 -15.58 -4.09 -3.31
N MET A 49 -14.27 -3.79 -3.24
CA MET A 49 -13.25 -4.72 -2.75
C MET A 49 -13.04 -4.59 -1.24
N ASP A 50 -12.89 -3.37 -0.71
CA ASP A 50 -12.70 -3.16 0.73
C ASP A 50 -12.91 -1.68 1.13
N ILE A 51 -13.99 -1.37 1.84
CA ILE A 51 -14.29 -0.02 2.32
C ILE A 51 -13.33 0.46 3.42
N SER A 52 -12.72 -0.47 4.15
CA SER A 52 -11.74 -0.17 5.20
C SER A 52 -10.43 0.32 4.59
N LEU A 53 -10.02 -0.28 3.47
CA LEU A 53 -8.84 0.13 2.71
C LEU A 53 -9.03 1.53 2.09
N LEU A 54 -10.23 1.84 1.60
CA LEU A 54 -10.56 3.19 1.12
C LEU A 54 -10.55 4.23 2.25
N LYS A 55 -11.10 3.89 3.43
CA LYS A 55 -11.05 4.78 4.59
C LYS A 55 -9.61 5.04 5.03
N SER A 56 -8.77 4.01 5.05
CA SER A 56 -7.35 4.15 5.38
C SER A 56 -6.59 5.00 4.36
N ALA A 57 -6.91 4.91 3.06
CA ALA A 57 -6.35 5.79 2.03
C ALA A 57 -6.81 7.26 2.15
N LEU A 58 -7.97 7.52 2.78
CA LEU A 58 -8.50 8.86 3.04
C LEU A 58 -7.98 9.47 4.33
N SER A 59 -7.73 8.63 5.33
CA SER A 59 -7.13 9.05 6.59
C SER A 59 -5.72 9.56 6.31
N SER A 60 -5.54 10.88 6.45
CA SER A 60 -4.23 11.53 6.47
C SER A 60 -3.51 11.32 7.80
N GLU A 61 -4.03 10.47 8.69
CA GLU A 61 -3.40 10.15 9.95
C GLU A 61 -2.17 9.28 9.68
N GLU A 62 -1.00 9.87 9.92
CA GLU A 62 0.29 9.21 10.05
C GLU A 62 0.32 8.39 11.35
N THR A 63 -0.65 7.51 11.58
CA THR A 63 -0.55 6.52 12.64
C THR A 63 0.30 5.37 12.14
N SER A 64 1.60 5.63 11.97
CA SER A 64 2.60 4.56 11.93
C SER A 64 2.64 3.96 13.33
N SER A 65 1.82 2.94 13.58
CA SER A 65 2.16 2.02 14.66
C SER A 65 3.43 1.31 14.22
N PRO A 66 4.50 1.28 15.02
CA PRO A 66 5.70 0.55 14.66
C PRO A 66 5.34 -0.93 14.56
N VAL A 67 5.11 -1.40 13.34
CA VAL A 67 4.86 -2.82 13.11
C VAL A 67 6.20 -3.51 13.29
N GLU A 68 6.23 -4.46 14.21
CA GLU A 68 7.41 -5.26 14.50
C GLU A 68 7.78 -6.09 13.26
N VAL A 69 8.90 -5.74 12.65
CA VAL A 69 9.47 -6.47 11.51
C VAL A 69 9.97 -7.83 12.02
N PRO A 70 9.69 -8.95 11.31
CA PRO A 70 10.20 -10.26 11.70
C PRO A 70 11.73 -10.27 11.84
N THR A 71 12.26 -11.21 12.61
CA THR A 71 13.71 -11.41 12.70
C THR A 71 14.32 -11.67 11.33
N PRO A 72 15.60 -11.31 11.10
CA PRO A 72 16.23 -11.41 9.77
C PRO A 72 16.06 -12.77 9.08
N ASP A 73 16.19 -13.88 9.82
CA ASP A 73 16.05 -15.23 9.26
C ASP A 73 14.62 -15.52 8.76
N VAL A 74 13.62 -15.03 9.49
CA VAL A 74 12.20 -15.18 9.12
C VAL A 74 11.89 -14.26 7.94
N LEU A 75 12.40 -13.04 7.95
CA LEU A 75 12.26 -12.10 6.86
C LEU A 75 12.85 -12.66 5.56
N ILE A 76 14.08 -13.19 5.59
CA ILE A 76 14.72 -13.83 4.43
C ILE A 76 13.84 -14.96 3.88
N ALA A 77 13.38 -15.87 4.76
CA ALA A 77 12.55 -16.99 4.35
C ALA A 77 11.22 -16.56 3.70
N VAL A 78 10.57 -15.50 4.22
CA VAL A 78 9.35 -14.93 3.62
C VAL A 78 9.65 -14.29 2.25
N LEU A 79 10.73 -13.53 2.16
CA LEU A 79 11.08 -12.78 0.95
C LEU A 79 11.58 -13.68 -0.20
N ASP A 80 12.22 -14.82 0.10
CA ASP A 80 12.72 -15.76 -0.92
C ASP A 80 11.60 -16.35 -1.78
N GLY A 81 10.38 -16.49 -1.23
CA GLY A 81 9.20 -16.94 -1.97
C GLY A 81 8.59 -15.90 -2.91
N LEU A 82 9.10 -14.66 -2.94
CA LEU A 82 8.49 -13.55 -3.67
C LEU A 82 9.32 -13.11 -4.88
N GLY A 83 8.65 -12.47 -5.85
CA GLY A 83 9.33 -11.81 -6.98
C GLY A 83 10.03 -10.51 -6.55
N SER A 84 11.10 -10.12 -7.26
CA SER A 84 11.92 -8.93 -6.95
C SER A 84 11.10 -7.65 -6.78
N THR A 85 10.10 -7.45 -7.62
CA THR A 85 9.16 -6.32 -7.63
C THR A 85 8.38 -6.20 -6.31
N TRP A 86 7.96 -7.33 -5.72
CA TRP A 86 7.27 -7.37 -4.43
C TRP A 86 8.23 -7.18 -3.26
N VAL A 87 9.41 -7.80 -3.32
CA VAL A 87 10.44 -7.64 -2.29
C VAL A 87 10.85 -6.17 -2.17
N ALA A 88 11.09 -5.48 -3.28
CA ALA A 88 11.45 -4.06 -3.27
C ALA A 88 10.40 -3.19 -2.56
N ARG A 89 9.11 -3.45 -2.81
CA ARG A 89 8.00 -2.73 -2.16
C ARG A 89 7.91 -3.03 -0.67
N LEU A 90 8.01 -4.31 -0.28
CA LEU A 90 7.96 -4.72 1.13
C LEU A 90 9.12 -4.11 1.93
N LEU A 91 10.34 -4.16 1.38
CA LEU A 91 11.51 -3.56 2.02
C LEU A 91 11.34 -2.04 2.16
N MET A 92 10.98 -1.33 1.10
CA MET A 92 10.83 0.13 1.14
C MET A 92 9.66 0.60 2.02
N ALA A 93 8.57 -0.16 2.08
CA ALA A 93 7.37 0.26 2.79
C ALA A 93 7.34 -0.15 4.27
N ALA A 94 7.98 -1.27 4.63
CA ALA A 94 7.82 -1.88 5.95
C ALA A 94 9.11 -2.33 6.63
N ALA A 95 10.24 -2.44 5.92
CA ALA A 95 11.47 -3.01 6.47
C ALA A 95 12.74 -2.33 5.92
N ALA A 96 12.73 -1.01 5.78
CA ALA A 96 13.80 -0.26 5.12
C ALA A 96 15.16 -0.49 5.82
N ASP A 97 15.17 -0.52 7.15
CA ASP A 97 16.37 -0.75 7.96
C ASP A 97 16.97 -2.16 7.75
N HIS A 98 16.18 -3.12 7.26
CA HIS A 98 16.59 -4.50 7.01
C HIS A 98 16.92 -4.77 5.54
N ALA A 99 16.74 -3.77 4.66
CA ALA A 99 16.91 -3.95 3.22
C ALA A 99 18.34 -4.37 2.85
N GLU A 100 19.35 -3.72 3.43
CA GLU A 100 20.75 -4.05 3.15
C GLU A 100 21.13 -5.45 3.65
N ILE A 101 20.59 -5.89 4.78
CA ILE A 101 20.81 -7.24 5.31
C ILE A 101 20.27 -8.30 4.33
N TYR A 102 19.06 -8.10 3.82
CA TYR A 102 18.48 -9.02 2.83
C TYR A 102 19.23 -8.98 1.49
N LEU A 103 19.59 -7.79 1.00
CA LEU A 103 20.34 -7.63 -0.24
C LEU A 103 21.74 -8.25 -0.19
N ALA A 104 22.36 -8.29 0.99
CA ALA A 104 23.64 -8.94 1.21
C ALA A 104 23.55 -10.47 1.28
N THR A 105 22.40 -11.02 1.68
CA THR A 105 22.20 -12.47 1.88
C THR A 105 21.65 -13.18 0.65
N CYS A 106 20.89 -12.50 -0.21
CA CYS A 106 20.34 -13.12 -1.43
C CYS A 106 21.35 -13.19 -2.60
N ALA A 107 21.02 -13.97 -3.64
CA ALA A 107 21.87 -14.12 -4.81
C ALA A 107 22.12 -12.77 -5.53
N LYS A 108 23.36 -12.53 -6.00
CA LYS A 108 23.78 -11.25 -6.60
C LYS A 108 22.81 -10.71 -7.67
N GLN A 109 22.39 -11.55 -8.61
CA GLN A 109 21.46 -11.16 -9.67
C GLN A 109 20.09 -10.73 -9.13
N ARG A 110 19.61 -11.40 -8.07
CA ARG A 110 18.37 -11.06 -7.37
C ARG A 110 18.52 -9.72 -6.64
N ALA A 111 19.61 -9.51 -5.93
CA ALA A 111 19.92 -8.24 -5.27
C ALA A 111 19.95 -7.07 -6.26
N GLU A 112 20.61 -7.23 -7.40
CA GLU A 112 20.66 -6.21 -8.47
C GLU A 112 19.28 -5.93 -9.09
N SER A 113 18.45 -6.98 -9.27
CA SER A 113 17.07 -6.81 -9.71
C SER A 113 16.24 -6.02 -8.71
N ILE A 114 16.39 -6.29 -7.42
CA ILE A 114 15.63 -5.60 -6.36
C ILE A 114 16.09 -4.15 -6.24
N ARG A 115 17.40 -3.86 -6.28
CA ARG A 115 17.90 -2.48 -6.27
C ARG A 115 17.35 -1.64 -7.42
N ARG A 116 17.25 -2.22 -8.63
CA ARG A 116 16.65 -1.54 -9.79
C ARG A 116 15.17 -1.21 -9.56
N GLU A 117 14.41 -2.14 -8.99
CA GLU A 117 13.02 -1.90 -8.61
C GLU A 117 12.91 -0.80 -7.55
N MET A 118 13.73 -0.86 -6.49
CA MET A 118 13.74 0.14 -5.41
C MET A 118 14.05 1.55 -5.92
N ALA A 119 14.98 1.69 -6.86
CA ALA A 119 15.33 2.98 -7.45
C ALA A 119 14.16 3.64 -8.22
N GLY A 120 13.17 2.86 -8.66
CA GLY A 120 11.97 3.35 -9.35
C GLY A 120 10.76 3.59 -8.43
N LEU A 121 10.86 3.27 -7.14
CA LEU A 121 9.75 3.42 -6.18
C LEU A 121 9.66 4.86 -5.65
N PRO A 122 8.47 5.30 -5.20
CA PRO A 122 8.34 6.58 -4.52
C PRO A 122 9.15 6.59 -3.23
N ALA A 123 9.68 7.77 -2.86
CA ALA A 123 10.44 7.95 -1.62
C ALA A 123 9.60 7.69 -0.35
N THR A 124 8.27 7.81 -0.46
CA THR A 124 7.34 7.61 0.66
C THR A 124 6.12 6.83 0.18
N PHE A 125 5.78 5.78 0.90
CA PHE A 125 4.57 4.99 0.65
C PHE A 125 3.38 5.59 1.41
N PRO A 126 2.15 5.48 0.89
CA PRO A 126 0.96 5.75 1.69
C PRO A 126 0.96 4.88 2.96
N ALA A 127 0.69 5.47 4.13
CA ALA A 127 0.74 4.78 5.42
C ALA A 127 -0.11 3.50 5.44
N ALA A 128 -1.33 3.56 4.89
CA ALA A 128 -2.21 2.40 4.71
C ALA A 128 -1.54 1.22 3.99
N LEU A 129 -0.75 1.50 2.96
CA LEU A 129 -0.06 0.49 2.17
C LEU A 129 1.15 -0.06 2.93
N ALA A 130 1.91 0.81 3.59
CA ALA A 130 3.01 0.42 4.47
C ALA A 130 2.52 -0.51 5.60
N ASP A 131 1.42 -0.14 6.26
CA ASP A 131 0.79 -0.95 7.31
C ASP A 131 0.31 -2.31 6.78
N ALA A 132 -0.36 -2.33 5.63
CA ALA A 132 -0.82 -3.57 5.02
C ALA A 132 0.35 -4.51 4.68
N MET A 133 1.45 -3.96 4.16
CA MET A 133 2.68 -4.68 3.86
C MET A 133 3.36 -5.21 5.13
N ALA A 134 3.40 -4.41 6.19
CA ALA A 134 3.99 -4.81 7.45
C ALA A 134 3.15 -5.89 8.15
N ARG A 135 1.82 -5.79 8.13
CA ARG A 135 0.91 -6.86 8.61
C ARG A 135 1.11 -8.16 7.83
N TYR A 136 1.23 -8.07 6.51
CA TYR A 136 1.53 -9.23 5.68
C TYR A 136 2.85 -9.90 6.12
N LEU A 137 3.92 -9.13 6.34
CA LEU A 137 5.20 -9.66 6.84
C LEU A 137 5.06 -10.32 8.22
N SER A 138 4.31 -9.71 9.14
CA SER A 138 4.06 -10.28 10.47
C SER A 138 3.29 -11.60 10.37
N ASP A 139 2.22 -11.65 9.58
CA ASP A 139 1.39 -12.84 9.41
C ASP A 139 2.15 -13.96 8.69
N ALA A 140 2.90 -13.63 7.64
CA ALA A 140 3.76 -14.57 6.94
C ALA A 140 4.88 -15.09 7.86
N GLY A 141 5.48 -14.21 8.64
CA GLY A 141 6.53 -14.57 9.60
C GLY A 141 6.03 -15.52 10.68
N ARG A 142 4.83 -15.30 11.24
CA ARG A 142 4.20 -16.23 12.19
C ARG A 142 4.00 -17.62 11.59
N LYS A 143 3.53 -17.70 10.35
CA LYS A 143 3.33 -18.97 9.64
C LYS A 143 4.66 -19.72 9.44
N VAL A 144 5.72 -19.02 9.04
CA VAL A 144 7.05 -19.63 8.87
C VAL A 144 7.61 -20.12 10.21
N SER A 145 7.44 -19.35 11.29
CA SER A 145 7.90 -19.74 12.63
C SER A 145 7.15 -20.96 13.18
N MET A 146 5.85 -21.12 12.90
CA MET A 146 5.08 -22.30 13.30
C MET A 146 5.55 -23.57 12.60
N VAL A 147 6.00 -23.48 11.33
CA VAL A 147 6.55 -24.63 10.59
C VAL A 147 7.93 -25.05 11.10
N LYS A 148 8.68 -24.14 11.76
CA LYS A 148 10.00 -24.41 12.34
C LYS A 148 9.96 -24.87 13.80
N ALA A 149 8.79 -24.90 14.47
CA ALA A 149 8.68 -25.40 15.83
C ALA A 149 8.79 -26.95 15.83
N PRO A 150 9.69 -27.53 16.64
CA PRO A 150 9.97 -28.98 16.66
C PRO A 150 8.79 -29.82 17.22
#